data_AF-A0A7Y1T445-F1
#
_entry.id   AF-A0A7Y1T445-F1
#
_cell.length_a   1.000
_cell.length_b   1.000
_cell.length_c   1.000
_cell.angle_alpha   90.00
_cell.angle_beta   90.00
_cell.angle_gamma   90.00
#
_symmetry.space_group_name_H-M   'P 1'
#
loop_
_entity.id
_entity.type
_entity.pdbx_description
1 polymer ?
#
loop_
_entity_poly.entity_id
_entity_poly.type
_entity_poly.pdbx_seq_one_letter_code
_entity_poly.pdbx_strand_id
1 'polypeptide(L)'
;IGTPHPIAYFEESHGLLFGRSYFISEQLQYDLTYRELITDFNYPNHEEILRAFTRFTFTLHQKGVEFKDHSPGNTLIVKGSDDYRFYLVDLNRMNFRTLDFNARMKNFARLTKYKSMVEVMSDEYAKCMQLPYDKVFNAMWNEVRKFRASFDRKRKIKKILGL
;
A
#
# COMPACT_ATOMS: atom_id res chain seq x y z
N ILE A 1 -1.51 -13.88 -3.99
CA ILE A 1 -1.27 -12.60 -3.28
C ILE A 1 -1.67 -12.88 -1.84
N GLY A 2 -0.83 -12.56 -0.86
CA GLY A 2 -1.15 -12.86 0.54
C GLY A 2 -2.32 -12.01 1.01
N THR A 3 -3.36 -12.67 1.52
CA THR A 3 -4.47 -12.09 2.30
C THR A 3 -4.81 -13.08 3.41
N PRO A 4 -5.37 -12.66 4.55
CA PRO A 4 -5.90 -13.61 5.53
C PRO A 4 -6.86 -14.61 4.89
N HIS A 5 -6.86 -15.87 5.38
CA HIS A 5 -7.64 -16.94 4.78
C HIS A 5 -9.14 -16.63 4.91
N PRO A 6 -9.89 -16.52 3.80
CA PRO A 6 -11.32 -16.22 3.86
C PRO A 6 -12.08 -17.41 4.44
N ILE A 7 -12.93 -17.16 5.43
CA ILE A 7 -13.79 -18.18 6.06
C ILE A 7 -15.19 -18.11 5.45
N ALA A 8 -15.76 -16.90 5.38
CA ALA A 8 -17.11 -16.70 4.88
C ALA A 8 -17.31 -15.27 4.39
N TYR A 9 -18.30 -15.10 3.52
CA TYR A 9 -18.86 -13.79 3.21
C TYR A 9 -20.39 -13.87 3.31
N PHE A 10 -21.03 -12.76 3.67
CA PHE A 10 -22.48 -12.63 3.70
C PHE A 10 -22.85 -11.32 3.03
N GLU A 11 -23.88 -11.35 2.19
CA GLU A 11 -24.42 -10.16 1.53
C GLU A 11 -25.93 -10.14 1.68
N GLU A 12 -26.45 -9.02 2.16
CA GLU A 12 -27.86 -8.73 2.27
C GLU A 12 -28.22 -7.66 1.23
N SER A 13 -29.16 -7.97 0.34
CA SER A 13 -29.73 -7.05 -0.65
C SER A 13 -31.16 -6.68 -0.28
N HIS A 14 -31.51 -5.39 -0.36
CA HIS A 14 -32.89 -4.91 -0.22
C HIS A 14 -33.45 -4.60 -1.61
N GLY A 15 -33.98 -5.61 -2.30
CA GLY A 15 -34.42 -5.48 -3.69
C GLY A 15 -33.25 -5.17 -4.62
N LEU A 16 -33.32 -4.06 -5.36
CA LEU A 16 -32.26 -3.59 -6.26
C LEU A 16 -31.13 -2.82 -5.52
N LEU A 17 -31.28 -2.55 -4.22
CA LEU A 17 -30.32 -1.78 -3.44
C LEU A 17 -29.39 -2.71 -2.66
N PHE A 18 -28.10 -2.36 -2.67
CA PHE A 18 -27.10 -2.98 -1.81
C PHE A 18 -27.43 -2.66 -0.34
N GLY A 19 -27.48 -3.70 0.50
CA GLY A 19 -27.70 -3.59 1.94
C GLY A 19 -26.38 -3.67 2.70
N ARG A 20 -26.11 -4.83 3.29
CA ARG A 20 -24.94 -5.05 4.16
C ARG A 20 -24.09 -6.18 3.61
N SER A 21 -22.78 -6.01 3.62
CA SER A 21 -21.84 -7.09 3.34
C SER A 21 -20.91 -7.32 4.53
N TYR A 22 -20.62 -8.59 4.80
CA TYR A 22 -19.67 -9.02 5.82
C TYR A 22 -18.65 -9.95 5.17
N PHE A 23 -17.39 -9.78 5.54
CA PHE A 23 -16.30 -10.65 5.16
C PHE A 23 -15.62 -11.13 6.44
N ILE A 24 -15.49 -12.44 6.58
CA ILE A 24 -14.89 -13.10 7.75
C ILE A 24 -13.67 -13.86 7.25
N SER A 25 -12.54 -13.66 7.91
CA SER A 25 -11.29 -14.36 7.65
C SER A 25 -10.69 -14.89 8.92
N GLU A 26 -9.78 -15.85 8.80
CA GLU A 26 -8.90 -16.21 9.91
C GLU A 26 -8.12 -14.99 10.41
N GLN A 27 -7.92 -14.93 11.72
CA GLN A 27 -7.03 -13.94 12.30
C GLN A 27 -5.58 -14.36 12.02
N LEU A 28 -4.88 -13.58 11.22
CA LEU A 28 -3.46 -13.79 10.95
C LEU A 28 -2.62 -13.25 12.12
N GLN A 29 -1.73 -14.08 12.66
CA GLN A 29 -0.65 -13.60 13.54
C GLN A 29 0.44 -12.94 12.69
N TYR A 30 0.88 -11.74 13.07
CA TYR A 30 1.87 -10.96 12.33
C TYR A 30 2.83 -10.23 13.27
N ASP A 31 4.03 -9.91 12.78
CA ASP A 31 5.10 -9.31 13.59
C ASP A 31 5.06 -7.78 13.56
N LEU A 32 4.66 -7.20 12.42
CA LEU A 32 4.52 -5.76 12.23
C LEU A 32 3.59 -5.45 11.06
N THR A 33 3.25 -4.17 10.93
CA THR A 33 2.65 -3.62 9.72
C THR A 33 3.67 -2.75 8.98
N TYR A 34 3.31 -2.24 7.80
CA TYR A 34 4.13 -1.23 7.13
C TYR A 34 4.23 0.08 7.96
N ARG A 35 3.31 0.31 8.90
CA ARG A 35 3.30 1.50 9.77
C ARG A 35 4.56 1.63 10.59
N GLU A 36 5.10 0.53 11.11
CA GLU A 36 6.29 0.52 11.93
C GLU A 36 7.48 1.12 11.17
N LEU A 37 7.60 0.84 9.87
CA LEU A 37 8.66 1.39 9.01
C LEU A 37 8.55 2.91 8.79
N ILE A 38 7.38 3.52 9.00
CA ILE A 38 7.22 4.98 8.89
C ILE A 38 7.28 5.69 10.25
N THR A 39 7.22 4.95 11.35
CA THR A 39 7.27 5.50 12.71
C THR A 39 8.62 5.28 13.38
N ASP A 40 9.32 4.19 13.06
CA ASP A 40 10.64 3.85 13.60
C ASP A 40 11.62 3.52 12.47
N PHE A 41 12.55 4.44 12.21
CA PHE A 41 13.60 4.27 11.20
C PHE A 41 14.77 3.38 11.67
N ASN A 42 14.84 3.10 12.98
CA ASN A 42 15.87 2.23 13.55
C ASN A 42 15.36 0.79 13.69
N TYR A 43 14.19 0.48 13.15
CA TYR A 43 13.65 -0.86 13.16
C TYR A 43 14.66 -1.85 12.53
N PRO A 44 14.91 -3.03 13.12
CA PRO A 44 15.85 -3.99 12.57
C PRO A 44 15.53 -4.34 11.11
N ASN A 45 16.55 -4.33 10.25
CA ASN A 45 16.43 -4.61 8.81
C ASN A 45 15.46 -3.67 8.06
N HIS A 46 15.26 -2.43 8.53
CA HIS A 46 14.31 -1.46 7.96
C HIS A 46 14.35 -1.35 6.43
N GLU A 47 15.54 -1.10 5.86
CA GLU A 47 15.69 -0.95 4.42
C GLU A 47 15.37 -2.25 3.67
N GLU A 48 15.79 -3.39 4.20
CA GLU A 48 15.55 -4.70 3.61
C GLU A 48 14.05 -5.00 3.51
N ILE A 49 13.30 -4.75 4.60
CA ILE A 49 11.85 -4.91 4.64
C ILE A 49 11.19 -3.96 3.63
N LEU A 50 11.64 -2.70 3.55
CA LEU A 50 11.10 -1.71 2.62
C LEU A 50 11.31 -2.12 1.15
N ARG A 51 12.49 -2.68 0.83
CA ARG A 51 12.77 -3.24 -0.50
C ARG A 51 11.92 -4.48 -0.77
N ALA A 52 11.80 -5.40 0.18
CA ALA A 52 10.95 -6.58 0.04
C ALA A 52 9.48 -6.21 -0.19
N PHE A 53 8.96 -5.22 0.54
CA PHE A 53 7.63 -4.66 0.35
C PHE A 53 7.45 -4.05 -1.05
N THR A 54 8.49 -3.38 -1.55
CA THR A 54 8.47 -2.78 -2.90
C THR A 54 8.36 -3.86 -3.98
N ARG A 55 9.12 -4.96 -3.86
CA ARG A 55 9.04 -6.12 -4.75
C ARG A 55 7.66 -6.81 -4.66
N PHE A 56 7.10 -6.90 -3.46
CA PHE A 56 5.73 -7.38 -3.28
C PHE A 56 4.72 -6.49 -4.00
N THR A 57 4.80 -5.17 -3.84
CA THR A 57 3.93 -4.21 -4.53
C THR A 57 4.09 -4.30 -6.06
N PHE A 58 5.32 -4.47 -6.56
CA PHE A 58 5.55 -4.75 -7.98
C PHE A 58 4.83 -6.01 -8.45
N THR A 59 4.85 -7.08 -7.65
CA THR A 59 4.13 -8.32 -7.95
C THR A 59 2.61 -8.11 -8.02
N LEU A 60 2.04 -7.24 -7.16
CA LEU A 60 0.63 -6.83 -7.26
C LEU A 60 0.34 -6.15 -8.60
N HIS A 61 1.17 -5.20 -8.98
CA HIS A 61 1.02 -4.48 -10.24
C HIS A 61 1.16 -5.37 -11.47
N GLN A 62 2.05 -6.37 -11.44
CA GLN A 62 2.16 -7.37 -12.52
C GLN A 62 0.91 -8.23 -12.65
N LYS A 63 0.22 -8.49 -11.54
CA LYS A 63 -1.05 -9.21 -11.51
C LYS A 63 -2.26 -8.31 -11.78
N GLY A 64 -2.05 -7.07 -12.17
CA GLY A 64 -3.12 -6.12 -12.45
C GLY A 64 -3.90 -5.69 -11.21
N VAL A 65 -3.28 -5.71 -10.02
CA VAL A 65 -3.93 -5.28 -8.77
C VAL A 65 -3.48 -3.86 -8.42
N GLU A 66 -4.42 -2.92 -8.48
CA GLU A 66 -4.30 -1.57 -7.95
C GLU A 66 -4.94 -1.53 -6.56
N PHE A 67 -4.12 -1.38 -5.52
CA PHE A 67 -4.64 -1.37 -4.15
C PHE A 67 -4.98 0.07 -3.72
N LYS A 68 -6.24 0.52 -3.86
CA LYS A 68 -6.56 1.94 -3.60
C LYS A 68 -6.29 2.35 -2.15
N ASP A 69 -6.47 1.42 -1.22
CA ASP A 69 -6.20 1.61 0.20
C ASP A 69 -4.81 1.11 0.62
N HIS A 70 -3.82 1.26 -0.27
CA HIS A 70 -2.40 1.02 0.00
C HIS A 70 -1.83 2.00 1.02
N SER A 71 -2.26 1.84 2.26
CA SER A 71 -1.90 2.67 3.40
C SER A 71 -1.01 1.89 4.37
N PRO A 72 -0.23 2.57 5.22
CA PRO A 72 0.72 1.91 6.12
C PRO A 72 0.10 0.84 7.04
N GLY A 73 -1.17 0.98 7.39
CA GLY A 73 -1.86 0.01 8.26
C GLY A 73 -2.44 -1.20 7.53
N ASN A 74 -2.44 -1.20 6.20
CA ASN A 74 -3.18 -2.20 5.40
C ASN A 74 -2.29 -3.29 4.80
N THR A 75 -1.07 -3.43 5.33
CA THR A 75 -0.19 -4.54 4.99
C THR A 75 0.43 -5.09 6.26
N LEU A 76 0.09 -6.34 6.56
CA LEU A 76 0.68 -7.13 7.62
C LEU A 76 1.96 -7.78 7.09
N ILE A 77 2.97 -7.86 7.94
CA ILE A 77 4.29 -8.41 7.62
C ILE A 77 4.57 -9.52 8.63
N VAL A 78 4.84 -10.72 8.11
CA VAL A 78 5.30 -11.87 8.87
C VAL A 78 6.76 -12.12 8.52
N LYS A 79 7.63 -12.22 9.51
CA LYS A 79 9.04 -12.54 9.35
C LYS A 79 9.22 -14.05 9.21
N GLY A 80 9.93 -14.48 8.18
CA GLY A 80 10.51 -15.81 8.08
C GLY A 80 11.94 -15.84 8.58
N SER A 81 12.65 -16.95 8.35
CA SER A 81 14.08 -17.05 8.66
C SER A 81 14.92 -16.09 7.81
N ASP A 82 14.59 -15.99 6.51
CA ASP A 82 15.36 -15.23 5.52
C ASP A 82 14.45 -14.43 4.56
N ASP A 83 13.15 -14.36 4.86
CA ASP A 83 12.18 -13.68 4.02
C ASP A 83 11.11 -12.91 4.80
N TYR A 84 10.36 -12.08 4.07
CA TYR A 84 9.23 -11.34 4.59
C TYR A 84 7.98 -11.69 3.78
N ARG A 85 6.95 -12.17 4.46
CA ARG A 85 5.65 -12.47 3.85
C ARG A 85 4.69 -11.32 4.11
N PHE A 86 4.09 -10.83 3.03
CA PHE A 86 3.19 -9.66 3.05
C PHE A 86 1.75 -10.09 2.82
N TYR A 87 0.86 -9.58 3.67
CA TYR A 87 -0.57 -9.87 3.61
C TYR A 87 -1.36 -8.57 3.57
N LEU A 88 -2.18 -8.40 2.53
CA LEU A 88 -3.08 -7.25 2.42
C LEU A 88 -4.30 -7.46 3.32
N VAL A 89 -4.70 -6.40 4.01
CA VAL A 89 -5.96 -6.31 4.76
C VAL A 89 -6.76 -5.11 4.27
N ASP A 90 -8.06 -5.06 4.61
CA ASP A 90 -8.99 -4.05 4.06
C ASP A 90 -9.05 -4.09 2.52
N LEU A 91 -9.53 -5.23 2.02
CA LEU A 91 -9.57 -5.55 0.59
C LEU A 91 -10.71 -4.84 -0.18
N ASN A 92 -11.50 -4.02 0.51
CA ASN A 92 -12.76 -3.46 0.02
C ASN A 92 -12.62 -2.60 -1.24
N ARG A 93 -11.43 -2.01 -1.50
CA ARG A 93 -11.21 -1.10 -2.63
C ARG A 93 -10.02 -1.50 -3.49
N MET A 94 -9.97 -2.77 -3.86
CA MET A 94 -9.06 -3.24 -4.91
C MET A 94 -9.64 -2.97 -6.30
N ASN A 95 -8.78 -2.55 -7.22
CA ASN A 95 -9.09 -2.40 -8.62
C ASN A 95 -8.30 -3.42 -9.43
N PHE A 96 -8.98 -4.28 -10.19
CA PHE A 96 -8.33 -5.27 -11.05
C PHE A 96 -8.26 -4.75 -12.48
N ARG A 97 -7.09 -4.26 -12.88
CA ARG A 97 -6.81 -3.71 -14.21
C ARG A 97 -5.31 -3.69 -14.49
N THR A 98 -4.90 -3.66 -15.75
CA THR A 98 -3.52 -3.35 -16.10
C THR A 98 -3.17 -1.92 -15.65
N LEU A 99 -2.07 -1.78 -14.91
CA LEU A 99 -1.58 -0.47 -14.49
C LEU A 99 -0.44 -0.03 -15.41
N ASP A 100 -0.61 1.14 -16.02
CA ASP A 100 0.48 1.87 -16.65
C ASP A 100 1.50 2.38 -15.61
N PHE A 101 2.61 2.93 -16.09
CA PHE A 101 3.67 3.45 -15.25
C PHE A 101 3.18 4.49 -14.23
N ASN A 102 2.36 5.45 -14.64
CA ASN A 102 1.90 6.53 -13.76
C ASN A 102 0.92 6.01 -12.69
N ALA A 103 0.03 5.09 -13.07
CA ALA A 103 -0.87 4.42 -12.13
C ALA A 103 -0.09 3.63 -11.06
N ARG A 104 0.98 2.92 -11.47
CA ARG A 104 1.87 2.21 -10.54
C ARG A 104 2.53 3.18 -9.55
N MET A 105 3.08 4.30 -10.03
CA MET A 105 3.70 5.32 -9.17
C MET A 105 2.70 5.93 -8.19
N LYS A 106 1.49 6.23 -8.68
CA LYS A 106 0.40 6.74 -7.86
C LYS A 106 -0.03 5.75 -6.78
N ASN A 107 0.10 4.45 -7.00
CA ASN A 107 -0.27 3.46 -6.00
C ASN A 107 0.64 3.50 -4.76
N PHE A 108 1.88 4.00 -4.88
CA PHE A 108 2.77 4.24 -3.73
C PHE A 108 2.48 5.53 -2.95
N ALA A 109 1.68 6.45 -3.50
CA ALA A 109 1.57 7.84 -3.01
C ALA A 109 1.12 7.99 -1.54
N ARG A 110 0.41 6.99 -1.01
CA ARG A 110 -0.18 7.02 0.34
C ARG A 110 0.73 6.42 1.41
N LEU A 111 1.79 5.71 1.04
CA LEU A 111 2.58 4.88 1.95
C LEU A 111 3.50 5.68 2.87
N THR A 112 4.10 6.77 2.40
CA THR A 112 5.07 7.53 3.19
C THR A 112 4.98 9.02 2.93
N LYS A 113 5.56 9.82 3.83
CA LYS A 113 5.80 11.26 3.63
C LYS A 113 7.29 11.57 3.50
N TYR A 114 8.14 10.58 3.75
CA TYR A 114 9.58 10.75 3.88
C TYR A 114 10.26 10.48 2.54
N LYS A 115 11.03 11.45 2.06
CA LYS A 115 11.74 11.36 0.79
C LYS A 115 12.72 10.19 0.77
N SER A 116 13.45 9.96 1.86
CA SER A 116 14.42 8.86 1.99
C SER A 116 13.81 7.48 1.72
N MET A 117 12.61 7.21 2.23
CA MET A 117 11.90 5.97 1.94
C MET A 117 11.49 5.88 0.46
N VAL A 118 11.10 7.00 -0.14
CA VAL A 118 10.76 7.04 -1.57
C VAL A 118 12.00 6.80 -2.43
N GLU A 119 13.18 7.25 -2.03
CA GLU A 119 14.45 6.97 -2.69
C GLU A 119 14.73 5.46 -2.69
N VAL A 120 14.64 4.79 -1.54
CA VAL A 120 14.80 3.31 -1.44
C VAL A 120 13.78 2.56 -2.30
N MET A 121 12.49 2.89 -2.16
CA MET A 121 11.43 2.23 -2.95
C MET A 121 11.63 2.47 -4.45
N SER A 122 12.06 3.67 -4.85
CA SER A 122 12.27 3.99 -6.26
C SER A 122 13.44 3.23 -6.86
N ASP A 123 14.54 3.11 -6.12
CA ASP A 123 15.70 2.29 -6.52
C ASP A 123 15.31 0.82 -6.72
N GLU A 124 14.61 0.23 -5.75
CA GLU A 124 14.18 -1.17 -5.86
C GLU A 124 13.16 -1.38 -6.99
N TYR A 125 12.22 -0.45 -7.15
CA TYR A 125 11.18 -0.56 -8.17
C TYR A 125 11.72 -0.30 -9.58
N ALA A 126 12.73 0.56 -9.72
CA ALA A 126 13.45 0.79 -10.97
C ALA A 126 14.16 -0.48 -11.45
N LYS A 127 14.81 -1.22 -10.53
CA LYS A 127 15.41 -2.53 -10.82
C LYS A 127 14.36 -3.53 -11.31
N CYS A 128 13.22 -3.63 -10.62
CA CYS A 128 12.12 -4.50 -11.02
C CYS A 128 11.57 -4.18 -12.42
N MET A 129 11.48 -2.89 -12.77
CA MET A 129 10.98 -2.42 -14.06
C MET A 129 12.05 -2.34 -15.16
N GLN A 130 13.33 -2.51 -14.84
CA GLN A 130 14.46 -2.23 -15.73
C GLN A 130 14.41 -0.82 -16.32
N LEU A 131 14.12 0.18 -15.46
CA LEU A 131 14.06 1.60 -15.83
C LEU A 131 15.13 2.41 -15.09
N PRO A 132 15.52 3.60 -15.59
CA PRO A 132 16.40 4.50 -14.86
C PRO A 132 15.80 4.93 -13.52
N TYR A 133 16.63 4.95 -12.48
CA TYR A 133 16.25 5.38 -11.13
C TYR A 133 15.54 6.74 -11.14
N ASP A 134 16.14 7.75 -11.77
CA ASP A 134 15.61 9.12 -11.75
C ASP A 134 14.21 9.22 -12.36
N LYS A 135 13.90 8.39 -13.36
CA LYS A 135 12.55 8.35 -13.96
C LYS A 135 11.52 7.86 -12.94
N VAL A 136 11.84 6.80 -12.21
CA VAL A 136 10.97 6.21 -11.19
C VAL A 136 10.85 7.14 -9.99
N PHE A 137 11.99 7.64 -9.49
CA PHE A 137 12.05 8.53 -8.34
C PHE A 137 11.24 9.81 -8.56
N ASN A 138 11.47 10.51 -9.67
CA ASN A 138 10.76 11.75 -9.95
C ASN A 138 9.24 11.54 -10.07
N ALA A 139 8.81 10.45 -10.71
CA ALA A 139 7.41 10.13 -10.86
C ALA A 139 6.75 9.73 -9.51
N MET A 140 7.37 8.82 -8.76
CA MET A 140 6.87 8.38 -7.45
C MET A 140 6.81 9.53 -6.45
N TRP A 141 7.87 10.33 -6.37
CA TRP A 141 7.94 11.46 -5.45
C TRP A 141 6.93 12.55 -5.80
N ASN A 142 6.71 12.82 -7.08
CA ASN A 142 5.68 13.75 -7.51
C ASN A 142 4.28 13.31 -7.07
N GLU A 143 3.94 12.03 -7.20
CA GLU A 143 2.64 11.50 -6.76
C GLU A 143 2.48 11.57 -5.22
N VAL A 144 3.54 11.26 -4.46
CA VAL A 144 3.54 11.45 -2.99
C VAL A 144 3.28 12.92 -2.64
N ARG A 145 3.99 13.86 -3.28
CA ARG A 145 3.81 15.31 -3.04
C ARG A 145 2.40 15.79 -3.36
N LYS A 146 1.84 15.39 -4.51
CA LYS A 146 0.46 15.72 -4.90
C LYS A 146 -0.55 15.20 -3.89
N PHE A 147 -0.40 13.94 -3.47
CA PHE A 147 -1.27 13.33 -2.46
C PHE A 147 -1.21 14.11 -1.14
N ARG A 148 -0.01 14.43 -0.66
CA ARG A 148 0.19 15.20 0.58
C ARG A 148 -0.40 16.59 0.51
N ALA A 149 -0.16 17.33 -0.57
CA ALA A 149 -0.74 18.66 -0.77
C ALA A 149 -2.29 18.63 -0.72
N SER A 150 -2.91 17.65 -1.39
CA SER A 150 -4.36 17.46 -1.36
C SER A 150 -4.87 17.07 0.03
N PHE A 151 -4.16 16.19 0.73
CA PHE A 151 -4.49 15.76 2.09
C PHE A 151 -4.43 16.93 3.09
N ASP A 152 -3.35 17.71 3.06
CA ASP A 152 -3.18 18.87 3.94
C ASP A 152 -4.20 19.96 3.65
N ARG A 153 -4.52 20.22 2.37
CA ARG A 153 -5.61 21.14 2.00
C ARG A 153 -6.95 20.69 2.60
N LYS A 154 -7.29 19.41 2.44
CA LYS A 154 -8.54 18.85 3.00
C LYS A 154 -8.58 18.97 4.53
N ARG A 155 -7.45 18.70 5.20
CA ARG A 155 -7.33 18.85 6.66
C ARG A 155 -7.50 20.31 7.11
N LYS A 156 -6.90 21.27 6.40
CA LYS A 156 -7.07 22.70 6.67
C LYS A 156 -8.52 23.14 6.52
N ILE A 157 -9.19 22.73 5.44
CA ILE A 157 -10.60 23.04 5.20
C ILE A 157 -11.48 22.49 6.33
N LYS A 158 -11.28 21.23 6.73
CA LYS A 158 -12.02 20.64 7.86
C LYS A 158 -11.86 21.45 9.15
N LYS A 159 -10.63 21.83 9.47
CA LYS A 159 -10.33 22.68 10.65
C LYS A 159 -11.05 24.04 10.57
N ILE A 160 -11.10 24.66 9.39
CA ILE A 160 -11.82 25.93 9.17
C ILE A 160 -13.34 25.75 9.36
N LEU A 161 -13.88 24.61 8.92
CA LEU A 161 -15.30 24.26 9.01
C LEU A 161 -15.72 23.67 10.37
N GLY A 162 -14.79 23.52 11.33
CA GLY A 162 -15.07 22.88 12.63
C GLY A 162 -15.39 21.38 12.55
N LEU A 163 -14.93 20.71 11.48
CA LEU A 163 -15.12 19.26 11.20
C LEU A 163 -13.86 18.42 11.48
#